data_AF-A0A952H2M5-F1
#
_entry.id   AF-A0A952H2M5-F1
#
_cell.length_a   1.000
_cell.length_b   1.000
_cell.length_c   1.000
_cell.angle_alpha   90.00
_cell.angle_beta   90.00
_cell.angle_gamma   90.00
#
_symmetry.space_group_name_H-M   'P 1'
#
loop_
_entity.id
_entity.type
_entity.pdbx_description
1 polymer ?
#
loop_
_entity_poly.entity_id
_entity_poly.type
_entity_poly.pdbx_seq_one_letter_code
_entity_poly.pdbx_strand_id
1 'polypeptide(L)'
;MLDCTFFLYESEDDAKRGVKAGGTGFAIGLQSEAGLDVTYFYGVSNWHVIRNCPVVRVRTKNGRTDLFNFGPEDWHFDKNGDDLAVVLLNPNFEIHSLAPIPTALIQRPEVLFDPAQCNIGLGDDVFLLGRFVDLDEGPTILPVARFGNLAAMPTPIQQEGPAKASRATYCLDMHSRGGFSGSPVFVYKTPGSDITYNLQHGKPDDRTLLLLLGVHSGQFPEEWKVKGKAGDEYVKGLSGMTTAVPSWRILDLLASEVLYTQRAEADKRWAATIERESNGAVAELAAQRADSTPGVSDG
;
A
#
# COMPACT_ATOMS: atom_id res chain seq x y z
N MET A 1 -10.49 -2.75 4.99
CA MET A 1 -9.54 -1.66 4.70
C MET A 1 -8.46 -1.54 5.76
N LEU A 2 -8.78 -1.63 7.07
CA LEU A 2 -7.75 -1.64 8.13
C LEU A 2 -6.69 -2.73 7.94
N ASP A 3 -7.11 -3.91 7.47
CA ASP A 3 -6.22 -5.04 7.19
C ASP A 3 -5.34 -4.88 5.94
N CYS A 4 -5.34 -3.73 5.24
CA CYS A 4 -4.41 -3.54 4.13
C CYS A 4 -2.98 -3.22 4.57
N THR A 5 -2.80 -2.86 5.85
CA THR A 5 -1.53 -2.37 6.39
C THR A 5 -0.78 -3.44 7.18
N PHE A 6 0.54 -3.32 7.19
CA PHE A 6 1.46 -4.07 8.04
C PHE A 6 2.47 -3.12 8.66
N PHE A 7 3.12 -3.55 9.74
CA PHE A 7 4.08 -2.71 10.46
C PHE A 7 5.50 -3.18 10.22
N LEU A 8 6.41 -2.22 10.18
CA LEU A 8 7.80 -2.43 9.81
C LEU A 8 8.72 -2.23 11.02
N TYR A 9 9.68 -3.13 11.16
CA TYR A 9 10.60 -3.21 12.29
C TYR A 9 12.03 -3.47 11.83
N GLU A 10 12.99 -3.05 12.64
CA GLU A 10 14.42 -3.29 12.40
C GLU A 10 14.78 -4.77 12.45
N SER A 11 14.23 -5.50 13.43
CA SER A 11 14.51 -6.92 13.63
C SER A 11 13.27 -7.72 14.02
N GLU A 12 13.39 -9.05 13.95
CA GLU A 12 12.37 -9.98 14.43
C GLU A 12 12.06 -9.76 15.93
N ASP A 13 13.09 -9.51 16.73
CA ASP A 13 12.96 -9.25 18.17
C ASP A 13 12.26 -7.93 18.44
N ASP A 14 12.54 -6.89 17.65
CA ASP A 14 11.84 -5.60 17.73
C ASP A 14 10.37 -5.73 17.35
N ALA A 15 10.07 -6.53 16.33
CA ALA A 15 8.71 -6.82 15.89
C ALA A 15 7.92 -7.57 16.96
N LYS A 16 8.53 -8.55 17.62
CA LYS A 16 7.91 -9.31 18.73
C LYS A 16 7.67 -8.43 19.96
N ARG A 17 8.58 -7.52 20.28
CA ARG A 17 8.46 -6.59 21.41
C ARG A 17 7.53 -5.41 21.13
N GLY A 18 7.27 -5.10 19.86
CA GLY A 18 6.50 -3.92 19.48
C GLY A 18 7.23 -2.63 19.87
N VAL A 19 8.53 -2.55 19.63
CA VAL A 19 9.31 -1.35 20.00
C VAL A 19 8.78 -0.10 19.31
N LYS A 20 8.86 1.06 19.96
CA LYS A 20 8.32 2.35 19.47
C LYS A 20 9.17 2.99 18.36
N ALA A 21 9.63 2.18 17.39
CA ALA A 21 10.45 2.59 16.25
C ALA A 21 10.06 1.78 15.01
N GLY A 22 10.19 2.37 13.82
CA GLY A 22 9.86 1.75 12.54
C GLY A 22 8.81 2.55 11.75
N GLY A 23 8.08 1.86 10.88
CA GLY A 23 7.14 2.49 9.96
C GLY A 23 5.93 1.64 9.61
N THR A 24 5.25 2.04 8.54
CA THR A 24 4.07 1.38 7.98
C THR A 24 4.41 0.86 6.59
N GLY A 25 3.81 -0.24 6.19
CA GLY A 25 3.65 -0.57 4.79
C GLY A 25 2.25 -1.12 4.53
N PHE A 26 1.97 -1.44 3.29
CA PHE A 26 0.69 -2.01 2.88
C PHE A 26 0.86 -3.01 1.76
N ALA A 27 -0.09 -3.94 1.67
CA ALA A 27 -0.10 -4.93 0.60
C ALA A 27 -0.88 -4.41 -0.61
N ILE A 28 -0.39 -4.70 -1.80
CA ILE A 28 -1.10 -4.49 -3.07
C ILE A 28 -1.26 -5.83 -3.80
N GLY A 29 -2.36 -5.98 -4.54
CA GLY A 29 -2.61 -7.13 -5.41
C GLY A 29 -2.52 -6.73 -6.88
N LEU A 30 -1.61 -7.37 -7.62
CA LEU A 30 -1.41 -7.19 -9.06
C LEU A 30 -1.84 -8.47 -9.79
N GLN A 31 -2.83 -8.37 -10.67
CA GLN A 31 -3.24 -9.51 -11.51
C GLN A 31 -2.15 -9.86 -12.53
N SER A 32 -2.02 -11.15 -12.83
CA SER A 32 -1.15 -11.64 -13.90
C SER A 32 -1.56 -11.05 -15.24
N GLU A 33 -0.56 -10.60 -16.01
CA GLU A 33 -0.76 -10.10 -17.37
C GLU A 33 -0.89 -11.24 -18.40
N ALA A 34 -0.58 -12.48 -18.01
CA ALA A 34 -0.68 -13.66 -18.86
C ALA A 34 -2.12 -14.18 -19.04
N GLY A 35 -3.13 -13.48 -18.50
CA GLY A 35 -4.52 -13.90 -18.54
C GLY A 35 -4.84 -15.08 -17.60
N LEU A 36 -3.95 -15.37 -16.65
CA LEU A 36 -4.15 -16.38 -15.61
C LEU A 36 -4.94 -15.77 -14.45
N ASP A 37 -5.76 -16.57 -13.77
CA ASP A 37 -6.39 -16.20 -12.50
C ASP A 37 -5.38 -16.30 -11.34
N VAL A 38 -4.29 -15.53 -11.47
CA VAL A 38 -3.17 -15.48 -10.54
C VAL A 38 -2.94 -14.03 -10.14
N THR A 39 -2.92 -13.79 -8.84
CA THR A 39 -2.59 -12.48 -8.26
C THR A 39 -1.25 -12.53 -7.54
N TYR A 40 -0.37 -11.60 -7.87
CA TYR A 40 0.88 -11.36 -7.16
C TYR A 40 0.67 -10.31 -6.08
N PHE A 41 1.09 -10.61 -4.85
CA PHE A 41 0.97 -9.68 -3.72
C PHE A 41 2.32 -9.02 -3.46
N TYR A 42 2.33 -7.70 -3.36
CA TYR A 42 3.54 -6.94 -3.02
C TYR A 42 3.32 -6.14 -1.76
N GLY A 43 4.33 -6.12 -0.89
CA GLY A 43 4.42 -5.15 0.19
C GLY A 43 5.02 -3.86 -0.36
N VAL A 44 4.45 -2.72 0.02
CA VAL A 44 4.89 -1.38 -0.39
C VAL A 44 5.20 -0.55 0.84
N SER A 45 6.31 0.18 0.83
CA SER A 45 6.64 1.20 1.83
C SER A 45 7.63 2.22 1.26
N ASN A 46 8.09 3.16 2.07
CA ASN A 46 9.17 4.08 1.70
C ASN A 46 10.53 3.41 1.85
N TRP A 47 11.43 3.68 0.90
CA TRP A 47 12.81 3.19 0.98
C TRP A 47 13.52 3.67 2.25
N HIS A 48 13.32 4.92 2.68
CA HIS A 48 13.97 5.44 3.88
C HIS A 48 13.61 4.68 5.17
N VAL A 49 12.45 4.03 5.20
CA VAL A 49 12.02 3.12 6.27
C VAL A 49 12.70 1.76 6.07
N ILE A 50 12.55 1.18 4.88
CA ILE A 50 12.98 -0.19 4.58
C ILE A 50 14.47 -0.43 4.80
N ARG A 51 15.33 0.55 4.46
CA ARG A 51 16.77 0.41 4.68
C ARG A 51 17.18 0.13 6.14
N ASN A 52 16.30 0.47 7.09
CA ASN A 52 16.53 0.28 8.52
C ASN A 52 15.50 -0.67 9.16
N CYS A 53 14.30 -0.79 8.59
CA CYS A 53 13.19 -1.55 9.16
C CYS A 53 12.53 -2.45 8.11
N PRO A 54 13.23 -3.50 7.63
CA PRO A 54 12.74 -4.35 6.55
C PRO A 54 11.76 -5.45 7.01
N VAL A 55 11.75 -5.78 8.31
CA VAL A 55 10.95 -6.89 8.85
C VAL A 55 9.48 -6.51 8.87
N VAL A 56 8.66 -7.34 8.23
CA VAL A 56 7.21 -7.11 8.11
C VAL A 56 6.49 -7.89 9.20
N ARG A 57 5.70 -7.19 10.01
CA ARG A 57 4.76 -7.78 10.97
C ARG A 57 3.34 -7.64 10.44
N VAL A 58 2.63 -8.76 10.29
CA VAL A 58 1.22 -8.83 9.86
C VAL A 58 0.32 -9.36 10.96
N ARG A 59 -0.98 -9.05 10.85
CA ARG A 59 -2.01 -9.56 11.74
C ARG A 59 -2.44 -10.95 11.28
N THR A 60 -2.70 -11.84 12.21
CA THR A 60 -3.34 -13.14 11.93
C THR A 60 -4.84 -13.09 12.22
N LYS A 61 -5.63 -13.97 11.60
CA LYS A 61 -7.10 -14.06 11.82
C LYS A 61 -7.47 -14.37 13.27
N ASN A 62 -6.58 -15.03 14.04
CA ASN A 62 -6.78 -15.31 15.46
C ASN A 62 -6.38 -14.14 16.39
N GLY A 63 -6.09 -12.96 15.82
CA GLY A 63 -5.78 -11.74 16.58
C GLY A 63 -4.34 -11.62 17.06
N ARG A 64 -3.45 -12.57 16.72
CA ARG A 64 -2.00 -12.48 17.00
C ARG A 64 -1.27 -11.78 15.84
N THR A 65 0.05 -11.95 15.82
CA THR A 65 0.93 -11.49 14.76
C THR A 65 1.72 -12.64 14.15
N ASP A 66 2.14 -12.43 12.91
CA ASP A 66 3.11 -13.26 12.21
C ASP A 66 4.12 -12.37 11.47
N LEU A 67 5.27 -12.92 11.09
CA LEU A 67 6.40 -12.17 10.58
C LEU A 67 6.85 -12.68 9.21
N PHE A 68 7.17 -11.75 8.31
CA PHE A 68 8.05 -12.01 7.19
C PHE A 68 9.41 -11.38 7.50
N ASN A 69 10.42 -12.23 7.72
CA ASN A 69 11.75 -11.82 8.14
C ASN A 69 12.62 -11.43 6.94
N PHE A 70 12.24 -10.33 6.28
CA PHE A 70 13.00 -9.76 5.17
C PHE A 70 14.18 -8.93 5.66
N GLY A 71 15.27 -8.93 4.90
CA GLY A 71 16.36 -7.95 4.96
C GLY A 71 16.17 -6.82 3.94
N PRO A 72 16.92 -5.70 4.03
CA PRO A 72 16.79 -4.59 3.07
C PRO A 72 17.07 -5.01 1.62
N GLU A 73 17.87 -6.06 1.42
CA GLU A 73 18.21 -6.66 0.12
C GLU A 73 17.05 -7.40 -0.56
N ASP A 74 16.06 -7.85 0.21
CA ASP A 74 14.86 -8.50 -0.34
C ASP A 74 13.91 -7.49 -1.00
N TRP A 75 14.03 -6.21 -0.61
CA TRP A 75 13.20 -5.15 -1.12
C TRP A 75 13.78 -4.55 -2.40
N HIS A 76 12.95 -4.52 -3.44
CA HIS A 76 13.25 -3.88 -4.70
C HIS A 76 12.95 -2.37 -4.64
N PHE A 77 13.89 -1.55 -5.07
CA PHE A 77 13.75 -0.10 -5.17
C PHE A 77 14.54 0.42 -6.39
N ASP A 78 14.17 1.59 -6.90
CA ASP A 78 14.95 2.28 -7.92
C ASP A 78 15.88 3.32 -7.24
N LYS A 79 17.19 3.12 -7.37
CA LYS A 79 18.23 4.03 -6.85
C LYS A 79 18.09 5.47 -7.36
N ASN A 80 17.50 5.64 -8.54
CA ASN A 80 17.23 6.93 -9.17
C ASN A 80 15.74 7.28 -9.13
N GLY A 81 14.92 6.51 -8.41
CA GLY A 81 13.48 6.65 -8.35
C GLY A 81 13.02 7.53 -7.18
N ASP A 82 11.73 7.38 -6.89
CA ASP A 82 11.09 7.98 -5.71
C ASP A 82 11.42 7.21 -4.43
N ASP A 83 11.02 7.76 -3.29
CA ASP A 83 11.15 7.11 -1.99
C ASP A 83 10.14 5.96 -1.81
N LEU A 84 10.32 4.90 -2.59
CA LEU A 84 9.47 3.70 -2.61
C LEU A 84 10.33 2.44 -2.67
N ALA A 85 9.84 1.41 -2.01
CA ALA A 85 10.39 0.06 -2.08
C ALA A 85 9.24 -0.95 -2.09
N VAL A 86 9.43 -2.07 -2.79
CA VAL A 86 8.47 -3.17 -2.88
C VAL A 86 9.11 -4.53 -2.63
N VAL A 87 8.38 -5.45 -2.05
CA VAL A 87 8.82 -6.85 -1.85
C VAL A 87 7.68 -7.79 -2.23
N LEU A 88 7.98 -8.94 -2.84
CA LEU A 88 6.97 -9.96 -3.10
C LEU A 88 6.53 -10.58 -1.77
N LEU A 89 5.25 -10.46 -1.44
CA LEU A 89 4.64 -11.10 -0.28
C LEU A 89 3.98 -12.41 -0.70
N ASN A 90 4.20 -13.46 0.10
CA ASN A 90 3.50 -14.74 -0.04
C ASN A 90 2.60 -14.97 1.18
N PRO A 91 1.52 -14.17 1.34
CA PRO A 91 0.62 -14.32 2.48
C PRO A 91 -0.11 -15.67 2.42
N ASN A 92 -0.25 -16.30 3.58
CA ASN A 92 -1.17 -17.41 3.74
C ASN A 92 -2.52 -16.85 4.18
N PHE A 93 -3.46 -16.69 3.24
CA PHE A 93 -4.77 -16.11 3.53
C PHE A 93 -5.65 -16.96 4.44
N GLU A 94 -5.27 -18.19 4.78
CA GLU A 94 -5.93 -18.96 5.85
C GLU A 94 -5.50 -18.48 7.25
N ILE A 95 -4.28 -17.95 7.36
CA ILE A 95 -3.66 -17.54 8.63
C ILE A 95 -3.70 -16.02 8.80
N HIS A 96 -3.30 -15.28 7.75
CA HIS A 96 -3.10 -13.84 7.77
C HIS A 96 -4.43 -13.08 7.55
N SER A 97 -4.63 -12.05 8.36
CA SER A 97 -5.68 -11.04 8.17
C SER A 97 -5.07 -9.88 7.39
N LEU A 98 -4.92 -10.08 6.09
CA LEU A 98 -4.36 -9.10 5.16
C LEU A 98 -5.33 -8.90 3.99
N ALA A 99 -5.66 -7.65 3.68
CA ALA A 99 -6.55 -7.27 2.60
C ALA A 99 -5.79 -6.38 1.59
N PRO A 100 -5.10 -6.98 0.61
CA PRO A 100 -4.30 -6.25 -0.36
C PRO A 100 -5.14 -5.23 -1.15
N ILE A 101 -4.58 -4.05 -1.37
CA ILE A 101 -5.18 -2.99 -2.20
C ILE A 101 -5.06 -3.41 -3.66
N PRO A 102 -6.17 -3.57 -4.41
CA PRO A 102 -6.08 -3.91 -5.83
C PRO A 102 -5.48 -2.73 -6.61
N THR A 103 -4.61 -3.02 -7.57
CA THR A 103 -4.00 -1.98 -8.43
C THR A 103 -5.02 -1.16 -9.21
N ALA A 104 -6.26 -1.65 -9.38
CA ALA A 104 -7.38 -0.89 -9.94
C ALA A 104 -7.71 0.41 -9.18
N LEU A 105 -7.31 0.53 -7.90
CA LEU A 105 -7.45 1.77 -7.12
C LEU A 105 -6.31 2.78 -7.39
N ILE A 106 -5.31 2.43 -8.20
CA ILE A 106 -4.22 3.32 -8.58
C ILE A 106 -4.51 3.86 -9.98
N GLN A 107 -4.61 5.18 -10.09
CA GLN A 107 -4.87 5.87 -11.36
C GLN A 107 -3.66 6.70 -11.77
N ARG A 108 -3.41 6.80 -13.08
CA ARG A 108 -2.39 7.70 -13.63
C ARG A 108 -2.91 9.15 -13.67
N PRO A 109 -2.02 10.16 -13.70
CA PRO A 109 -2.39 11.58 -13.68
C PRO A 109 -3.46 11.98 -14.70
N GLU A 110 -3.44 11.36 -15.88
CA GLU A 110 -4.34 11.67 -16.99
C GLU A 110 -5.79 11.30 -16.67
N VAL A 111 -6.03 10.32 -15.79
CA VAL A 111 -7.37 9.93 -15.33
C VAL A 111 -7.69 10.58 -14.00
N LEU A 112 -6.72 10.62 -13.09
CA LEU A 112 -6.90 11.11 -11.73
C LEU A 112 -7.30 12.60 -11.69
N PHE A 113 -6.71 13.41 -12.57
CA PHE A 113 -6.92 14.87 -12.58
C PHE A 113 -7.91 15.33 -13.65
N ASP A 114 -8.40 14.44 -14.50
CA ASP A 114 -9.38 14.78 -15.54
C ASP A 114 -10.73 15.13 -14.87
N PRO A 115 -11.27 16.34 -15.09
CA PRO A 115 -12.58 16.74 -14.58
C PRO A 115 -13.74 15.85 -15.04
N ALA A 116 -13.62 15.20 -16.19
CA ALA A 116 -14.62 14.27 -16.72
C ALA A 116 -14.51 12.86 -16.11
N GLN A 117 -13.41 12.55 -15.42
CA GLN A 117 -13.14 11.26 -14.80
C GLN A 117 -13.23 11.39 -13.27
N CYS A 118 -12.07 11.38 -12.59
CA CYS A 118 -12.01 11.41 -11.14
C CYS A 118 -12.11 12.82 -10.54
N ASN A 119 -11.70 13.85 -11.29
CA ASN A 119 -11.69 15.25 -10.85
C ASN A 119 -11.00 15.44 -9.48
N ILE A 120 -9.85 14.80 -9.25
CA ILE A 120 -9.11 14.96 -8.00
C ILE A 120 -8.36 16.29 -8.00
N GLY A 121 -8.56 17.09 -6.97
CA GLY A 121 -8.00 18.42 -6.84
C GLY A 121 -7.83 18.90 -5.40
N LEU A 122 -7.43 20.15 -5.26
CA LEU A 122 -7.20 20.77 -3.96
C LEU A 122 -8.48 20.76 -3.10
N GLY A 123 -8.34 20.46 -1.82
CA GLY A 123 -9.44 20.37 -0.86
C GLY A 123 -10.09 19.00 -0.80
N ASP A 124 -9.83 18.08 -1.75
CA ASP A 124 -10.40 16.74 -1.67
C ASP A 124 -9.97 16.00 -0.40
N ASP A 125 -10.91 15.26 0.18
CA ASP A 125 -10.71 14.54 1.42
C ASP A 125 -9.75 13.38 1.23
N VAL A 126 -8.80 13.29 2.16
CA VAL A 126 -7.83 12.21 2.21
C VAL A 126 -7.80 11.58 3.59
N PHE A 127 -7.42 10.30 3.63
CA PHE A 127 -7.04 9.66 4.87
C PHE A 127 -5.87 8.72 4.65
N LEU A 128 -5.12 8.46 5.70
CA LEU A 128 -4.13 7.39 5.73
C LEU A 128 -4.45 6.39 6.83
N LEU A 129 -3.96 5.17 6.66
CA LEU A 129 -3.99 4.12 7.67
C LEU A 129 -2.55 3.74 7.97
N GLY A 130 -2.16 3.78 9.23
CA GLY A 130 -0.79 3.36 9.55
C GLY A 130 -0.49 3.25 11.02
N ARG A 131 0.80 3.07 11.28
CA ARG A 131 1.32 2.79 12.61
C ARG A 131 1.49 4.07 13.41
N PHE A 132 0.72 4.17 14.49
CA PHE A 132 1.00 5.15 15.53
C PHE A 132 1.86 4.50 16.61
N VAL A 133 3.18 4.77 16.58
CA VAL A 133 4.17 4.06 17.42
C VAL A 133 3.90 4.09 18.92
N ASP A 134 3.23 5.13 19.43
CA ASP A 134 2.92 5.24 20.86
C ASP A 134 1.72 4.40 21.30
N LEU A 135 0.87 3.97 20.36
CA LEU A 135 -0.30 3.13 20.63
C LEU A 135 -0.04 1.65 20.31
N ASP A 136 1.08 1.36 19.66
CA ASP A 136 1.45 0.01 19.25
C ASP A 136 2.12 -0.77 20.39
N GLU A 137 1.35 -1.00 21.46
CA GLU A 137 1.78 -1.78 22.62
C GLU A 137 1.08 -3.14 22.62
N GLY A 138 1.86 -4.23 22.47
CA GLY A 138 1.38 -5.59 22.66
C GLY A 138 1.27 -6.44 21.39
N PRO A 139 0.49 -7.54 21.43
CA PRO A 139 0.53 -8.60 20.42
C PRO A 139 -0.34 -8.32 19.18
N THR A 140 -0.99 -7.15 19.09
CA THR A 140 -1.97 -6.83 18.05
C THR A 140 -1.52 -5.65 17.19
N ILE A 141 -1.70 -5.73 15.87
CA ILE A 141 -1.48 -4.60 14.95
C ILE A 141 -2.73 -3.72 14.91
N LEU A 142 -2.71 -2.55 15.53
CA LEU A 142 -3.83 -1.60 15.48
C LEU A 142 -3.48 -0.39 14.61
N PRO A 143 -3.88 -0.37 13.32
CA PRO A 143 -3.69 0.80 12.47
C PRO A 143 -4.52 1.96 12.99
N VAL A 144 -3.94 3.15 12.97
CA VAL A 144 -4.59 4.41 13.29
C VAL A 144 -4.88 5.15 11.99
N ALA A 145 -6.10 5.66 11.87
CA ALA A 145 -6.49 6.53 10.78
C ALA A 145 -6.13 7.99 11.08
N ARG A 146 -5.65 8.72 10.07
CA ARG A 146 -5.54 10.18 10.07
C ARG A 146 -6.32 10.70 8.87
N PHE A 147 -6.98 11.83 9.05
CA PHE A 147 -7.82 12.46 8.04
C PHE A 147 -7.30 13.86 7.77
N GLY A 148 -7.54 14.36 6.57
CA GLY A 148 -7.09 15.68 6.12
C GLY A 148 -7.54 15.96 4.70
N ASN A 149 -6.89 16.92 4.06
CA ASN A 149 -7.24 17.34 2.71
C ASN A 149 -6.00 17.45 1.80
N LEU A 150 -6.22 17.29 0.50
CA LEU A 150 -5.19 17.52 -0.52
C LEU A 150 -4.88 19.03 -0.59
N ALA A 151 -3.69 19.43 -0.15
CA ALA A 151 -3.33 20.84 -0.03
C ALA A 151 -2.49 21.37 -1.20
N ALA A 152 -1.73 20.51 -1.88
CA ALA A 152 -1.09 20.84 -3.15
C ALA A 152 -1.01 19.61 -4.06
N MET A 153 -1.26 19.84 -5.37
CA MET A 153 -0.99 18.88 -6.43
C MET A 153 0.51 18.52 -6.49
N PRO A 154 0.90 17.41 -7.15
CA PRO A 154 2.28 16.97 -7.17
C PRO A 154 3.23 18.07 -7.64
N THR A 155 4.11 18.49 -6.74
CA THR A 155 5.08 19.56 -6.98
C THR A 155 6.47 19.07 -6.61
N PRO A 156 7.57 19.63 -7.18
CA PRO A 156 8.92 19.21 -6.83
C PRO A 156 9.24 19.44 -5.34
N ILE A 157 9.20 18.37 -4.55
CA ILE A 157 9.60 18.35 -3.13
C ILE A 157 10.75 17.36 -2.98
N GLN A 158 11.75 17.72 -2.16
CA GLN A 158 12.86 16.82 -1.85
C GLN A 158 12.34 15.63 -1.04
N GLN A 159 12.47 14.43 -1.62
CA GLN A 159 12.11 13.18 -0.96
C GLN A 159 13.32 12.59 -0.21
N GLU A 160 13.08 11.78 0.83
CA GLU A 160 14.13 11.04 1.58
C GLU A 160 14.57 9.74 0.88
N GLY A 161 14.19 9.57 -0.38
CA GLY A 161 14.52 8.41 -1.21
C GLY A 161 16.03 8.29 -1.50
N PRO A 162 16.46 7.24 -2.21
CA PRO A 162 17.87 6.92 -2.41
C PRO A 162 18.69 8.07 -3.01
N ALA A 163 18.10 8.80 -3.96
CA ALA A 163 18.74 9.92 -4.65
C ALA A 163 18.60 11.28 -3.93
N LYS A 164 17.79 11.36 -2.86
CA LYS A 164 17.43 12.62 -2.18
C LYS A 164 17.06 13.78 -3.11
N ALA A 165 16.37 13.47 -4.20
CA ALA A 165 16.07 14.39 -5.27
C ALA A 165 14.69 15.05 -5.08
N SER A 166 14.52 16.24 -5.65
CA SER A 166 13.20 16.87 -5.76
C SER A 166 12.35 16.16 -6.81
N ARG A 167 11.18 15.68 -6.40
CA ARG A 167 10.26 14.92 -7.25
C ARG A 167 8.81 15.34 -7.03
N ALA A 168 7.97 15.06 -8.03
CA ALA A 168 6.55 15.32 -7.98
C ALA A 168 5.93 14.58 -6.77
N THR A 169 5.57 15.34 -5.75
CA THR A 169 5.09 14.82 -4.45
C THR A 169 3.89 15.64 -4.02
N TYR A 170 2.87 14.98 -3.49
CA TYR A 170 1.71 15.67 -2.94
C TYR A 170 2.05 16.38 -1.64
N CYS A 171 1.35 17.48 -1.38
CA CYS A 171 1.31 18.11 -0.06
C CYS A 171 -0.10 17.94 0.51
N LEU A 172 -0.21 17.46 1.73
CA LEU A 172 -1.48 17.16 2.40
C LEU A 172 -1.55 17.96 3.70
N ASP A 173 -2.70 18.57 3.98
CA ASP A 173 -2.98 19.14 5.30
C ASP A 173 -3.51 17.99 6.17
N MET A 174 -2.60 17.34 6.89
CA MET A 174 -2.89 16.14 7.66
C MET A 174 -1.83 15.92 8.73
N HIS A 175 -2.29 15.84 9.98
CA HIS A 175 -1.42 15.57 11.12
C HIS A 175 -0.76 14.20 10.99
N SER A 176 0.56 14.21 11.03
CA SER A 176 1.38 13.00 10.98
C SER A 176 2.59 13.11 11.90
N ARG A 177 3.16 11.97 12.27
CA ARG A 177 4.40 11.86 13.04
C ARG A 177 5.09 10.52 12.75
N GLY A 178 6.22 10.28 13.40
CA GLY A 178 6.97 9.02 13.28
C GLY A 178 6.07 7.77 13.39
N GLY A 179 6.30 6.79 12.51
CA GLY A 179 5.48 5.58 12.35
C GLY A 179 4.63 5.56 11.09
N PHE A 180 4.13 6.72 10.63
CA PHE A 180 3.26 6.78 9.45
C PHE A 180 3.99 6.74 8.10
N SER A 181 5.31 6.89 8.05
CA SER A 181 6.07 6.71 6.81
C SER A 181 5.78 5.33 6.20
N GLY A 182 5.43 5.32 4.92
CA GLY A 182 5.02 4.15 4.14
C GLY A 182 3.52 3.82 4.22
N SER A 183 2.71 4.62 4.92
CA SER A 183 1.26 4.42 4.97
C SER A 183 0.60 4.67 3.62
N PRO A 184 -0.40 3.87 3.21
CA PRO A 184 -1.24 4.19 2.08
C PRO A 184 -2.07 5.44 2.40
N VAL A 185 -2.07 6.41 1.48
CA VAL A 185 -2.93 7.58 1.51
C VAL A 185 -4.03 7.38 0.47
N PHE A 186 -5.27 7.41 0.91
CA PHE A 186 -6.44 7.33 0.06
C PHE A 186 -7.02 8.72 -0.16
N VAL A 187 -7.58 8.94 -1.34
CA VAL A 187 -8.49 10.06 -1.64
C VAL A 187 -9.88 9.50 -1.84
N TYR A 188 -10.88 10.20 -1.33
CA TYR A 188 -12.27 9.79 -1.52
C TYR A 188 -13.18 10.98 -1.77
N LYS A 189 -14.28 10.73 -2.48
CA LYS A 189 -15.38 11.67 -2.65
C LYS A 189 -16.68 10.96 -2.28
N THR A 190 -17.49 11.61 -1.46
CA THR A 190 -18.84 11.16 -1.14
C THR A 190 -19.86 11.93 -1.97
N PRO A 191 -21.08 11.40 -2.17
CA PRO A 191 -22.13 12.14 -2.84
C PRO A 191 -22.32 13.55 -2.27
N GLY A 192 -22.35 14.54 -3.16
CA GLY A 192 -22.49 15.96 -2.82
C GLY A 192 -21.21 16.68 -2.34
N SER A 193 -20.05 16.00 -2.25
CA SER A 193 -18.78 16.65 -1.87
C SER A 193 -18.23 17.59 -2.96
N ASP A 194 -18.51 17.33 -4.24
CA ASP A 194 -18.14 18.22 -5.35
C ASP A 194 -19.13 19.39 -5.47
N ILE A 195 -18.86 20.47 -4.73
CA ILE A 195 -19.70 21.66 -4.72
C ILE A 195 -19.76 22.31 -6.12
N THR A 196 -18.68 22.26 -6.89
CA THR A 196 -18.65 22.82 -8.24
C THR A 196 -19.60 22.06 -9.15
N TYR A 197 -19.61 20.73 -9.10
CA TYR A 197 -20.59 19.91 -9.81
C TYR A 197 -22.02 20.27 -9.40
N ASN A 198 -22.26 20.38 -8.09
CA ASN A 198 -23.59 20.67 -7.54
C ASN A 198 -24.14 22.02 -8.04
N LEU A 199 -23.28 23.04 -8.07
CA LEU A 199 -23.64 24.38 -8.57
C LEU A 199 -23.91 24.39 -10.07
N GLN A 200 -23.15 23.62 -10.85
CA GLN A 200 -23.31 23.56 -12.30
C GLN A 200 -24.54 22.76 -12.75
N HIS A 201 -24.91 21.71 -12.02
CA HIS A 201 -25.97 20.76 -12.42
C HIS A 201 -27.27 20.91 -11.61
N GLY A 202 -27.27 21.71 -10.55
CA GLY A 202 -28.45 21.91 -9.69
C GLY A 202 -28.88 20.67 -8.90
N LYS A 203 -28.01 19.66 -8.82
CA LYS A 203 -28.22 18.42 -8.06
C LYS A 203 -26.89 17.93 -7.47
N PRO A 204 -26.90 17.21 -6.34
CA PRO A 204 -25.71 16.58 -5.81
C PRO A 204 -25.05 15.64 -6.83
N ASP A 205 -23.73 15.63 -6.90
CA ASP A 205 -23.00 14.52 -7.51
C ASP A 205 -23.34 13.23 -6.74
N ASP A 206 -23.78 12.18 -7.42
CA ASP A 206 -24.15 10.90 -6.83
C ASP A 206 -23.00 9.89 -6.85
N ARG A 207 -21.86 10.25 -7.44
CA ARG A 207 -20.68 9.39 -7.53
C ARG A 207 -20.00 9.25 -6.18
N THR A 208 -19.61 8.02 -5.87
CA THR A 208 -18.69 7.71 -4.77
C THR A 208 -17.36 7.28 -5.37
N LEU A 209 -16.27 7.81 -4.84
CA LEU A 209 -14.93 7.50 -5.30
C LEU A 209 -14.04 7.17 -4.11
N LEU A 210 -13.20 6.14 -4.27
CA LEU A 210 -12.11 5.82 -3.37
C LEU A 210 -10.93 5.37 -4.23
N LEU A 211 -9.79 6.02 -4.10
CA LEU A 211 -8.57 5.69 -4.83
C LEU A 211 -7.37 5.74 -3.89
N LEU A 212 -6.32 4.99 -4.21
CA LEU A 212 -5.03 5.13 -3.57
C LEU A 212 -4.34 6.36 -4.19
N LEU A 213 -4.22 7.45 -3.43
CA LEU A 213 -3.59 8.69 -3.87
C LEU A 213 -2.06 8.59 -3.85
N GLY A 214 -1.50 7.98 -2.80
CA GLY A 214 -0.06 7.93 -2.62
C GLY A 214 0.42 7.15 -1.41
N VAL A 215 1.70 7.30 -1.11
CA VAL A 215 2.39 6.70 0.02
C VAL A 215 2.96 7.83 0.88
N HIS A 216 2.47 7.96 2.11
CA HIS A 216 2.89 9.00 3.04
C HIS A 216 4.40 8.92 3.30
N SER A 217 5.16 10.00 3.05
CA SER A 217 6.63 9.98 2.99
C SER A 217 7.36 10.85 4.02
N GLY A 218 6.68 11.80 4.67
CA GLY A 218 7.34 12.68 5.65
C GLY A 218 6.60 13.98 5.88
N GLN A 219 7.01 14.74 6.89
CA GLN A 219 6.36 15.98 7.32
C GLN A 219 7.26 17.19 7.10
N PHE A 220 6.67 18.38 6.95
CA PHE A 220 7.48 19.60 7.00
C PHE A 220 7.74 19.98 8.46
N PRO A 221 9.02 20.16 8.86
CA PRO A 221 9.35 20.68 10.17
C PRO A 221 9.01 22.18 10.23
N GLU A 222 8.48 22.63 11.35
CA GLU A 222 8.36 24.05 11.69
C GLU A 222 9.34 24.41 12.78
N GLU A 223 9.97 25.58 12.69
CA GLU A 223 10.83 26.10 13.76
C GLU A 223 10.09 27.17 14.54
N TRP A 224 9.81 26.90 15.81
CA TRP A 224 9.13 27.81 16.71
C TRP A 224 10.14 28.47 17.65
N LYS A 225 10.12 29.79 17.67
CA LYS A 225 10.91 30.59 18.60
C LYS A 225 10.19 30.64 19.95
N VAL A 226 10.80 30.09 20.99
CA VAL A 226 10.29 30.05 22.36
C VAL A 226 11.20 30.85 23.29
N LYS A 227 10.63 31.43 24.36
CA LYS A 227 11.42 32.09 25.40
C LYS A 227 11.92 31.05 26.40
N GLY A 228 13.20 30.74 26.34
CA GLY A 228 13.90 29.92 27.32
C GLY A 228 14.34 30.73 28.55
N LYS A 229 14.86 30.03 29.57
CA LYS A 229 15.38 30.67 30.79
C LYS A 229 16.68 31.44 30.55
N ALA A 230 17.44 31.09 29.49
CA ALA A 230 18.73 31.69 29.15
C ALA A 230 18.68 32.60 27.91
N GLY A 231 17.51 32.80 27.29
CA GLY A 231 17.34 33.56 26.06
C GLY A 231 16.29 32.96 25.14
N ASP A 232 16.21 33.46 23.91
CA ASP A 232 15.36 32.88 22.89
C ASP A 232 15.94 31.52 22.41
N GLU A 233 15.11 30.49 22.39
CA GLU A 233 15.44 29.14 21.92
C GLU A 233 14.55 28.78 20.73
N TYR A 234 15.02 27.88 19.86
CA TYR A 234 14.23 27.37 18.73
C TYR A 234 13.89 25.90 18.97
N VAL A 235 12.61 25.57 18.86
CA VAL A 235 12.10 24.21 18.99
C VAL A 235 11.51 23.79 17.65
N LYS A 236 11.81 22.57 17.22
CA LYS A 236 11.20 22.00 16.02
C LYS A 236 9.84 21.40 16.36
N GLY A 237 8.79 22.02 15.82
CA GLY A 237 7.45 21.49 15.75
C GLY A 237 7.19 20.76 14.43
N LEU A 238 6.03 20.13 14.34
CA LEU A 238 5.52 19.56 13.10
C LEU A 238 4.56 20.58 12.48
N SER A 239 4.80 20.96 11.23
CA SER A 239 3.77 21.65 10.46
C SER A 239 2.59 20.69 10.29
N GLY A 240 1.35 21.19 10.24
CA GLY A 240 0.19 20.36 9.87
C GLY A 240 0.31 19.73 8.49
N MET A 241 1.31 20.12 7.70
CA MET A 241 1.55 19.68 6.34
C MET A 241 2.44 18.43 6.29
N THR A 242 2.01 17.48 5.47
CA THR A 242 2.73 16.24 5.20
C THR A 242 2.84 15.97 3.71
N THR A 243 3.67 15.00 3.34
CA THR A 243 3.99 14.65 1.97
C THR A 243 3.55 13.24 1.64
N ALA A 244 3.17 13.00 0.38
CA ALA A 244 2.93 11.67 -0.13
C ALA A 244 3.49 11.48 -1.54
N VAL A 245 4.26 10.41 -1.73
CA VAL A 245 4.72 9.97 -3.05
C VAL A 245 3.51 9.48 -3.85
N PRO A 246 3.30 9.92 -5.09
CA PRO A 246 2.13 9.49 -5.84
C PRO A 246 2.05 8.00 -6.10
N SER A 247 0.84 7.43 -6.03
CA SER A 247 0.63 5.98 -6.10
C SER A 247 0.96 5.38 -7.47
N TRP A 248 0.82 6.12 -8.57
CA TRP A 248 1.20 5.61 -9.90
C TRP A 248 2.70 5.31 -10.01
N ARG A 249 3.55 5.88 -9.14
CA ARG A 249 4.98 5.55 -9.09
C ARG A 249 5.22 4.11 -8.62
N ILE A 250 4.25 3.51 -7.90
CA ILE A 250 4.26 2.09 -7.57
C ILE A 250 4.12 1.25 -8.86
N LEU A 251 3.25 1.64 -9.78
CA LEU A 251 3.09 0.94 -11.06
C LEU A 251 4.38 1.00 -11.88
N ASP A 252 5.03 2.18 -11.92
CA ASP A 252 6.31 2.35 -12.60
C ASP A 252 7.39 1.44 -11.99
N LEU A 253 7.44 1.30 -10.65
CA LEU A 253 8.38 0.43 -9.95
C LEU A 253 8.10 -1.06 -10.20
N LEU A 254 6.83 -1.46 -10.18
CA LEU A 254 6.42 -2.84 -10.49
C LEU A 254 6.70 -3.21 -11.96
N ALA A 255 6.66 -2.23 -12.86
CA ALA A 255 6.99 -2.39 -14.28
C ALA A 255 8.50 -2.41 -14.56
N SER A 256 9.35 -2.32 -13.54
CA SER A 256 10.79 -2.52 -13.70
C SER A 256 11.09 -3.86 -14.36
N GLU A 257 12.14 -3.89 -15.19
CA GLU A 257 12.54 -5.09 -15.93
C GLU A 257 12.73 -6.29 -15.00
N VAL A 258 13.38 -6.08 -13.85
CA VAL A 258 13.64 -7.13 -12.85
C VAL A 258 12.33 -7.78 -12.37
N LEU A 259 11.37 -6.97 -11.91
CA LEU A 259 10.11 -7.48 -11.37
C LEU A 259 9.19 -8.03 -12.47
N TYR A 260 9.20 -7.42 -13.65
CA TYR A 260 8.47 -7.92 -14.81
C TYR A 260 8.96 -9.32 -15.21
N THR A 261 10.28 -9.50 -15.37
CA THR A 261 10.85 -10.81 -15.72
C THR A 261 10.56 -11.86 -14.65
N GLN A 262 10.67 -11.52 -13.37
CA GLN A 262 10.32 -12.44 -12.28
C GLN A 262 8.86 -12.91 -12.38
N ARG A 263 7.91 -12.01 -12.65
CA ARG A 263 6.51 -12.37 -12.84
C ARG A 263 6.28 -13.19 -14.10
N ALA A 264 6.90 -12.82 -15.23
CA ALA A 264 6.77 -13.57 -16.48
C ALA A 264 7.28 -15.03 -16.33
N GLU A 265 8.36 -15.24 -15.58
CA GLU A 265 8.84 -16.59 -15.26
C GLU A 265 7.93 -17.33 -14.28
N ALA A 266 7.32 -16.63 -13.32
CA ALA A 266 6.32 -17.20 -12.42
C ALA A 266 5.04 -17.59 -13.17
N ASP A 267 4.58 -16.76 -14.12
CA ASP A 267 3.40 -17.03 -14.96
C ASP A 267 3.58 -18.33 -15.76
N LYS A 268 4.78 -18.58 -16.32
CA LYS A 268 5.09 -19.85 -16.99
C LYS A 268 4.94 -21.06 -16.06
N ARG A 269 5.37 -20.94 -14.80
CA ARG A 269 5.23 -22.01 -13.80
C ARG A 269 3.78 -22.24 -13.41
N TRP A 270 3.02 -21.16 -13.25
CA TRP A 270 1.59 -21.23 -12.95
C TRP A 270 0.80 -21.84 -14.10
N ALA A 271 1.06 -21.44 -15.35
CA ALA A 271 0.43 -22.04 -16.52
C ALA A 271 0.63 -23.57 -16.57
N ALA A 272 1.87 -24.03 -16.35
CA ALA A 272 2.17 -25.46 -16.30
C ALA A 272 1.47 -26.18 -15.13
N THR A 273 1.32 -25.51 -13.98
CA THR A 273 0.63 -26.05 -12.80
C THR A 273 -0.88 -26.17 -13.04
N ILE A 274 -1.50 -25.12 -13.58
CA ILE A 274 -2.93 -25.07 -13.92
C ILE A 274 -3.26 -26.12 -14.97
N GLU A 275 -2.41 -26.28 -16.00
CA GLU A 275 -2.59 -27.32 -17.02
C GLU A 275 -2.52 -28.73 -16.40
N ARG A 276 -1.54 -28.99 -15.53
CA ARG A 276 -1.41 -30.28 -14.84
C ARG A 276 -2.61 -30.58 -13.94
N GLU A 277 -3.09 -29.61 -13.18
CA GLU A 277 -4.26 -29.76 -12.30
C GLU A 277 -5.55 -29.95 -13.10
N SER A 278 -5.73 -29.21 -14.19
CA SER A 278 -6.86 -29.37 -15.10
C SER A 278 -6.88 -30.79 -15.72
N ASN A 279 -5.73 -31.27 -16.21
CA ASN A 279 -5.60 -32.61 -16.76
C ASN A 279 -5.83 -33.70 -15.70
N GLY A 280 -5.35 -33.49 -14.47
CA GLY A 280 -5.60 -34.40 -13.34
C GLY A 280 -7.08 -34.48 -12.97
N ALA A 281 -7.76 -33.34 -12.85
CA ALA A 281 -9.19 -33.28 -12.54
C ALA A 281 -10.05 -33.96 -13.63
N VAL A 282 -9.69 -33.78 -14.90
CA VAL A 282 -10.36 -34.47 -16.02
C VAL A 282 -10.16 -35.99 -15.94
N ALA A 283 -8.94 -36.45 -15.61
CA ALA A 283 -8.65 -37.87 -15.45
C ALA A 283 -9.43 -38.48 -14.26
N GLU A 284 -9.54 -37.76 -13.14
CA GLU A 284 -10.28 -38.20 -11.96
C GLU A 284 -11.80 -38.28 -12.23
N LEU A 285 -12.37 -37.29 -12.91
CA LEU A 285 -13.76 -37.31 -13.37
C LEU A 285 -14.03 -38.48 -14.35
N ALA A 286 -13.07 -38.79 -15.23
CA ALA A 286 -13.19 -39.92 -16.15
C ALA A 286 -13.14 -41.27 -15.40
N ALA A 287 -12.27 -41.41 -14.40
CA ALA A 287 -12.18 -42.60 -13.56
C ALA A 287 -13.46 -42.81 -12.72
N GLN A 288 -14.00 -41.75 -12.11
CA GLN A 288 -15.27 -41.82 -11.37
C GLN A 288 -16.46 -42.21 -12.26
N ARG A 289 -16.48 -41.76 -13.53
CA ARG A 289 -17.51 -42.19 -14.50
C ARG A 289 -17.36 -43.66 -14.89
N ALA A 290 -16.13 -44.15 -15.09
CA ALA A 290 -15.88 -45.55 -15.43
C ALA A 290 -16.27 -46.51 -14.30
N ASP A 291 -16.06 -46.13 -13.05
CA ASP A 291 -16.45 -46.94 -11.87
C ASP A 291 -17.98 -46.91 -11.60
N SER A 292 -18.69 -45.93 -12.15
CA SER A 292 -20.15 -45.79 -12.00
C SER A 292 -20.98 -46.53 -13.06
N THR A 293 -20.35 -47.22 -14.02
CA THR A 293 -21.06 -47.99 -15.05
C THR A 293 -21.62 -49.28 -14.43
N PRO A 294 -22.95 -49.46 -14.31
CA PRO A 294 -23.51 -50.70 -13.78
C PRO A 294 -23.24 -51.82 -14.78
N GLY A 295 -22.63 -52.91 -14.32
CA GLY A 295 -22.53 -54.13 -15.11
C GLY A 295 -23.93 -54.56 -15.52
N VAL A 296 -24.21 -54.52 -16.82
CA VAL A 296 -25.41 -55.11 -17.40
C VAL A 296 -25.32 -56.61 -17.14
N SER A 297 -26.07 -57.09 -16.16
CA SER A 297 -26.29 -58.52 -15.96
C SER A 297 -27.28 -58.99 -17.02
N ASP A 298 -26.78 -59.62 -18.07
CA ASP A 298 -27.60 -60.38 -19.01
C ASP A 298 -28.25 -61.55 -18.27
N GLY A 299 -29.58 -61.53 -18.18
CA GLY A 299 -30.44 -62.57 -17.63
C GLY A 299 -31.73 -62.66 -18.44
#